data_AF-A0A9D2E3F9-F1
#
_entry.id   AF-A0A9D2E3F9-F1
#
_cell.length_a   1.000
_cell.length_b   1.000
_cell.length_c   1.000
_cell.angle_alpha   90.00
_cell.angle_beta   90.00
_cell.angle_gamma   90.00
#
_symmetry.space_group_name_H-M   'P 1'
#
loop_
_entity.id
_entity.type
_entity.pdbx_description
1 polymer ?
#
loop_
_entity_poly.entity_id
_entity_poly.type
_entity_poly.pdbx_seq_one_letter_code
_entity_poly.pdbx_strand_id
1 'polypeptide(L)'
;MSVQDFIKKSILESGAFDQATILEITIGLLTALLAGALIYLVYSKFYVGVIYCRSFAITLVGMTVLTAMVTLAISTNIVISLGMVGALSIVRFRTAVKDPLDLLYLFWAITTGIASGAQMYVLVAAAAIIMILLIALFRKHQLKGRIYIAVIHYTGEETMENVIRSFGKVKYFIKSQTARKDSTEMAVELFFKKYDPLFLERLRAVSGVQDATLIQYNGEYHG
;
A
#
# COMPACT_ATOMS: atom_id res chain seq x y z
N MET A 1 19.59 -29.40 36.67
CA MET A 1 20.25 -28.11 36.32
C MET A 1 19.35 -26.99 36.78
N SER A 2 19.87 -26.06 37.57
CA SER A 2 19.08 -24.95 38.12
C SER A 2 18.89 -23.84 37.06
N VAL A 3 17.79 -23.10 37.12
CA VAL A 3 17.54 -21.92 36.27
C VAL A 3 18.68 -20.89 36.39
N GLN A 4 19.32 -20.84 37.57
CA GLN A 4 20.49 -20.02 37.82
C GLN A 4 21.73 -20.44 36.99
N ASP A 5 21.89 -21.73 36.73
CA ASP A 5 23.00 -22.25 35.91
C ASP A 5 22.76 -21.95 34.43
N PHE A 6 21.52 -22.02 33.95
CA PHE A 6 21.14 -21.63 32.59
C PHE A 6 21.38 -20.14 32.33
N ILE A 7 21.05 -19.28 33.29
CA ILE A 7 21.27 -17.83 33.20
C ILE A 7 22.76 -17.52 33.23
N LYS A 8 23.53 -18.11 34.16
CA LYS A 8 24.98 -17.93 34.22
C LYS A 8 25.68 -18.43 32.96
N LYS A 9 25.29 -19.60 32.45
CA LYS A 9 25.87 -20.18 31.23
C LYS A 9 25.52 -19.36 29.99
N SER A 10 24.27 -18.88 29.85
CA SER A 10 23.89 -17.99 28.76
C SER A 10 24.64 -16.66 28.79
N ILE A 11 24.89 -16.09 29.98
CA ILE A 11 25.65 -14.84 30.13
C ILE A 11 27.15 -15.05 29.89
N LEU A 12 27.71 -16.20 30.31
CA LEU A 12 29.12 -16.55 30.10
C LEU A 12 29.43 -16.99 28.66
N GLU A 13 28.50 -17.65 27.96
CA GLU A 13 28.60 -17.99 26.53
C GLU A 13 28.23 -16.79 25.62
N SER A 14 27.64 -15.72 26.16
CA SER A 14 27.44 -14.43 25.46
C SER A 14 28.76 -13.66 25.29
N GLY A 15 29.88 -14.35 25.01
CA GLY A 15 31.17 -13.75 24.65
C GLY A 15 31.05 -12.94 23.37
N ALA A 16 30.51 -11.73 23.50
CA ALA A 16 29.85 -10.96 22.45
C ALA A 16 30.78 -10.33 21.40
N PHE A 17 32.03 -10.78 21.27
CA PHE A 17 33.01 -10.12 20.40
C PHE A 17 34.03 -11.08 19.78
N ASP A 18 33.62 -12.29 19.41
CA ASP A 18 34.46 -13.07 18.51
C ASP A 18 34.40 -12.45 17.09
N GLN A 19 35.51 -12.45 16.35
CA GLN A 19 35.60 -11.77 15.04
C GLN A 19 34.54 -12.28 14.05
N ALA A 20 34.17 -13.55 14.14
CA ALA A 20 33.13 -14.18 13.34
C ALA A 20 31.73 -13.56 13.59
N THR A 21 31.40 -13.24 14.84
CA THR A 21 30.11 -12.64 15.22
C THR A 21 29.95 -11.21 14.69
N ILE A 22 31.04 -10.43 14.66
CA ILE A 22 31.02 -9.05 14.13
C ILE A 22 30.78 -9.05 12.62
N LEU A 23 31.42 -9.97 11.90
CA LEU A 23 31.22 -10.16 10.46
C LEU A 23 29.76 -10.54 10.14
N GLU A 24 29.21 -11.48 10.90
CA GLU A 24 27.83 -11.94 10.76
C GLU A 24 26.80 -10.83 10.99
N ILE A 25 26.98 -10.02 12.05
CA ILE A 25 26.13 -8.86 12.34
C ILE A 25 26.22 -7.83 11.20
N THR A 26 27.44 -7.56 10.72
CA THR A 26 27.66 -6.58 9.64
C THR A 26 27.01 -7.03 8.34
N ILE A 27 27.17 -8.30 7.96
CA ILE A 27 26.54 -8.89 6.77
C ILE A 27 25.01 -8.84 6.92
N GLY A 28 24.46 -9.25 8.07
CA GLY A 28 23.02 -9.23 8.35
C GLY A 28 22.39 -7.84 8.26
N LEU A 29 23.09 -6.80 8.73
CA LEU A 29 22.64 -5.41 8.62
C LEU A 29 22.76 -4.87 7.20
N LEU A 30 23.85 -5.21 6.49
CA LEU A 30 24.06 -4.79 5.11
C LEU A 30 23.01 -5.43 4.18
N THR A 31 22.69 -6.71 4.38
CA THR A 31 21.61 -7.38 3.64
C THR A 31 20.24 -6.79 3.96
N ALA A 32 19.97 -6.43 5.23
CA ALA A 32 18.72 -5.78 5.61
C ALA A 32 18.57 -4.37 4.99
N LEU A 33 19.67 -3.64 4.87
CA LEU A 33 19.71 -2.33 4.21
C LEU A 33 19.48 -2.46 2.71
N LEU A 34 20.15 -3.41 2.04
CA LEU A 34 19.97 -3.67 0.60
C LEU A 34 18.54 -4.15 0.30
N ALA A 35 17.99 -5.03 1.12
CA ALA A 35 16.62 -5.49 0.98
C ALA A 35 15.60 -4.38 1.25
N GLY A 36 15.84 -3.53 2.26
CA GLY A 36 15.04 -2.33 2.50
C GLY A 36 15.07 -1.37 1.31
N ALA A 37 16.25 -1.13 0.73
CA ALA A 37 16.40 -0.32 -0.47
C ALA A 37 15.67 -0.93 -1.68
N LEU A 38 15.68 -2.26 -1.84
CA LEU A 38 14.88 -2.96 -2.85
C LEU A 38 13.39 -2.70 -2.65
N ILE A 39 12.88 -2.82 -1.42
CA ILE A 39 11.47 -2.54 -1.10
C ILE A 39 11.14 -1.07 -1.41
N TYR A 40 12.03 -0.13 -1.09
CA TYR A 40 11.89 1.29 -1.45
C TYR A 40 11.78 1.50 -2.97
N LEU A 41 12.65 0.84 -3.76
CA LEU A 41 12.61 0.94 -5.22
C LEU A 41 11.34 0.35 -5.81
N VAL A 42 10.89 -0.81 -5.29
CA VAL A 42 9.63 -1.43 -5.69
C VAL A 42 8.47 -0.50 -5.32
N TYR A 43 8.43 0.02 -4.10
CA TYR A 43 7.42 0.97 -3.68
C TYR A 43 7.38 2.21 -4.58
N SER A 44 8.54 2.82 -4.86
CA SER A 44 8.63 4.02 -5.71
C SER A 44 8.23 3.76 -7.16
N LYS A 45 8.55 2.57 -7.72
CA LYS A 45 8.29 2.24 -9.13
C LYS A 45 6.87 1.70 -9.36
N PHE A 46 6.30 1.03 -8.36
CA PHE A 46 4.97 0.43 -8.41
C PHE A 46 3.91 1.24 -7.66
N TYR A 47 4.21 2.49 -7.29
CA TYR A 47 3.24 3.37 -6.66
C TYR A 47 2.10 3.71 -7.65
N VAL A 48 0.90 3.18 -7.38
CA VAL A 48 -0.34 3.46 -8.13
C VAL A 48 -1.41 4.04 -7.17
N GLY A 49 -1.01 4.49 -5.97
CA GLY A 49 -1.90 5.16 -5.02
C GLY A 49 -2.14 6.63 -5.38
N VAL A 50 -3.10 7.26 -4.70
CA VAL A 50 -3.50 8.66 -4.94
C VAL A 50 -2.51 9.65 -4.28
N ILE A 51 -1.72 9.23 -3.28
CA ILE A 51 -0.82 10.12 -2.51
C ILE A 51 0.52 9.44 -2.16
N TYR A 52 1.54 9.61 -3.02
CA TYR A 52 2.89 9.09 -2.75
C TYR A 52 3.48 9.72 -1.49
N CYS A 53 3.61 8.92 -0.43
CA CYS A 53 4.21 9.34 0.83
C CYS A 53 5.69 8.98 0.87
N ARG A 54 6.57 9.93 0.52
CA ARG A 54 8.04 9.74 0.59
C ARG A 54 8.51 9.36 2.00
N SER A 55 7.88 9.93 3.03
CA SER A 55 8.17 9.61 4.43
C SER A 55 7.88 8.13 4.74
N PHE A 56 6.80 7.56 4.19
CA PHE A 56 6.48 6.15 4.37
C PHE A 56 7.52 5.24 3.71
N ALA A 57 7.95 5.57 2.49
CA ALA A 57 9.00 4.84 1.77
C ALA A 57 10.32 4.80 2.56
N ILE A 58 10.71 5.91 3.19
CA ILE A 58 11.91 5.96 4.06
C ILE A 58 11.71 5.12 5.31
N THR A 59 10.51 5.17 5.93
CA THR A 59 10.22 4.35 7.11
C THR A 59 10.26 2.86 6.83
N LEU A 60 9.92 2.39 5.62
CA LEU A 60 10.05 0.98 5.24
C LEU A 60 11.50 0.48 5.34
N VAL A 61 12.46 1.27 4.87
CA VAL A 61 13.90 0.98 5.01
C VAL A 61 14.32 1.01 6.47
N GLY A 62 13.86 2.02 7.22
CA GLY A 62 14.12 2.10 8.66
C GLY A 62 13.61 0.87 9.41
N MET A 63 12.40 0.40 9.07
CA MET A 63 11.79 -0.76 9.69
C MET A 63 12.53 -2.06 9.38
N THR A 64 13.06 -2.25 8.16
CA THR A 64 13.86 -3.46 7.84
C THR A 64 15.16 -3.51 8.64
N VAL A 65 15.86 -2.38 8.77
CA VAL A 65 17.11 -2.29 9.51
C VAL A 65 16.86 -2.43 11.02
N LEU A 66 15.86 -1.72 11.56
CA LEU A 66 15.51 -1.80 12.98
C LEU A 66 15.10 -3.21 13.39
N THR A 67 14.29 -3.89 12.57
CA THR A 67 13.87 -5.27 12.87
C THR A 67 15.04 -6.25 12.77
N ALA A 68 15.95 -6.08 11.80
CA ALA A 68 17.18 -6.87 11.74
C ALA A 68 18.08 -6.66 12.98
N MET A 69 18.25 -5.41 13.43
CA MET A 69 18.99 -5.10 14.67
C MET A 69 18.37 -5.77 15.89
N VAL A 70 17.04 -5.69 16.02
CA VAL A 70 16.28 -6.33 17.11
C VAL A 70 16.48 -7.85 17.09
N THR A 71 16.38 -8.49 15.92
CA THR A 71 16.56 -9.94 15.80
C THR A 71 17.98 -10.39 16.10
N LEU A 72 19.00 -9.63 15.66
CA LEU A 72 20.40 -9.90 16.01
C LEU A 72 20.66 -9.70 17.51
N ALA A 73 20.07 -8.68 18.13
CA ALA A 73 20.19 -8.48 19.59
C ALA A 73 19.54 -9.64 20.37
N ILE A 74 18.41 -10.16 19.88
CA ILE A 74 17.72 -11.33 20.45
C ILE A 74 18.57 -12.61 20.36
N SER A 75 19.25 -12.85 19.23
CA SER A 75 20.01 -14.08 19.02
C SER A 75 21.24 -14.18 19.94
N THR A 76 21.79 -13.05 20.38
CA THR A 76 22.96 -13.02 21.27
C THR A 76 22.65 -13.39 22.72
N ASN A 77 21.42 -13.18 23.20
CA ASN A 77 21.08 -13.47 24.59
C ASN A 77 19.57 -13.69 24.82
N ILE A 78 19.21 -14.87 25.35
CA ILE A 78 17.82 -15.25 25.57
C ILE A 78 17.10 -14.38 26.62
N VAL A 79 17.83 -13.83 27.59
CA VAL A 79 17.30 -12.95 28.64
C VAL A 79 17.01 -11.55 28.08
N ILE A 80 17.91 -11.02 27.22
CA ILE A 80 17.70 -9.75 26.52
C ILE A 80 16.53 -9.87 25.54
N SER A 81 16.41 -11.01 24.87
CA SER A 81 15.30 -11.30 23.97
C SER A 81 13.93 -11.23 24.65
N LEU A 82 13.79 -11.86 25.81
CA LEU A 82 12.54 -11.88 26.56
C LEU A 82 12.10 -10.46 27.00
N GLY A 83 13.06 -9.61 27.39
CA GLY A 83 12.80 -8.21 27.73
C GLY A 83 12.38 -7.36 26.54
N MET A 84 12.98 -7.58 25.37
CA MET A 84 12.72 -6.81 24.15
C MET A 84 11.34 -7.12 23.55
N VAL A 85 10.91 -8.39 23.54
CA VAL A 85 9.56 -8.78 23.10
C VAL A 85 8.48 -8.18 24.02
N GLY A 86 8.74 -8.15 25.33
CA GLY A 86 7.85 -7.51 26.31
C GLY A 86 7.71 -5.99 26.10
N ALA A 87 8.81 -5.29 25.81
CA ALA A 87 8.79 -3.85 25.54
C ALA A 87 8.09 -3.51 24.21
N LEU A 88 8.34 -4.26 23.14
CA LEU A 88 7.66 -4.10 21.85
C LEU A 88 6.15 -4.31 21.96
N SER A 89 5.70 -5.20 22.85
CA SER A 89 4.28 -5.47 23.12
C SER A 89 3.53 -4.28 23.73
N ILE A 90 4.24 -3.30 24.31
CA ILE A 90 3.66 -2.07 24.89
C ILE A 90 3.50 -0.97 23.82
N VAL A 91 4.29 -1.02 22.73
CA VAL A 91 4.25 -0.02 21.66
C VAL A 91 3.00 -0.19 20.81
N ARG A 92 1.96 0.60 21.11
CA ARG A 92 0.71 0.62 20.35
C ARG A 92 0.81 1.64 19.22
N PHE A 93 0.79 1.14 17.98
CA PHE A 93 0.56 2.00 16.82
C PHE A 93 -0.89 2.52 16.87
N ARG A 94 -1.03 3.84 17.02
CA ARG A 94 -2.34 4.53 17.13
C ARG A 94 -2.83 5.13 15.81
N THR A 95 -2.11 4.94 14.73
CA THR A 95 -2.46 5.43 13.39
C THR A 95 -2.94 4.28 12.50
N ALA A 96 -4.17 4.39 11.99
CA ALA A 96 -4.68 3.46 10.99
C ALA A 96 -3.93 3.66 9.67
N VAL A 97 -3.37 2.57 9.12
CA VAL A 97 -2.80 2.57 7.76
C VAL A 97 -3.99 2.59 6.79
N LYS A 98 -4.10 3.67 6.01
CA LYS A 98 -5.28 3.94 5.17
C LYS A 98 -5.35 3.04 3.93
N ASP A 99 -4.20 2.61 3.41
CA ASP A 99 -4.11 1.75 2.22
C ASP A 99 -3.71 0.31 2.55
N PRO A 100 -4.47 -0.71 2.10
CA PRO A 100 -4.14 -2.12 2.35
C PRO A 100 -2.83 -2.55 1.67
N LEU A 101 -2.43 -1.89 0.58
CA LEU A 101 -1.15 -2.14 -0.09
C LEU A 101 0.03 -1.64 0.75
N ASP A 102 -0.09 -0.50 1.43
CA ASP A 102 0.96 0.02 2.31
C ASP A 102 1.22 -0.91 3.49
N LEU A 103 0.14 -1.49 4.04
CA LEU A 103 0.23 -2.51 5.08
C LEU A 103 0.97 -3.77 4.59
N LEU A 104 0.73 -4.20 3.34
CA LEU A 104 1.47 -5.31 2.74
C LEU A 104 2.99 -5.01 2.66
N TYR A 105 3.37 -3.81 2.21
CA TYR A 105 4.79 -3.39 2.17
C TYR A 105 5.40 -3.34 3.58
N LEU A 106 4.64 -2.87 4.57
CA LEU A 106 5.08 -2.81 5.97
C LEU A 106 5.38 -4.21 6.51
N PHE A 107 4.48 -5.18 6.30
CA PHE A 107 4.69 -6.56 6.71
C PHE A 107 5.85 -7.21 5.96
N TRP A 108 6.02 -6.91 4.67
CA TRP A 108 7.16 -7.39 3.91
C TRP A 108 8.49 -6.84 4.43
N ALA A 109 8.54 -5.56 4.80
CA ALA A 109 9.70 -4.94 5.41
C ALA A 109 10.07 -5.60 6.76
N ILE A 110 9.09 -5.78 7.65
CA ILE A 110 9.31 -6.40 8.98
C ILE A 110 9.78 -7.85 8.84
N THR A 111 9.10 -8.65 8.04
CA THR A 111 9.45 -10.07 7.84
C THR A 111 10.83 -10.24 7.21
N THR A 112 11.18 -9.37 6.25
CA THR A 112 12.50 -9.35 5.62
C THR A 112 13.60 -8.99 6.60
N GLY A 113 13.38 -7.99 7.47
CA GLY A 113 14.35 -7.63 8.50
C GLY A 113 14.57 -8.74 9.54
N ILE A 114 13.49 -9.40 9.99
CA ILE A 114 13.60 -10.57 10.88
C ILE A 114 14.38 -11.71 10.20
N ALA A 115 14.04 -12.06 8.97
CA ALA A 115 14.73 -13.14 8.25
C ALA A 115 16.20 -12.82 7.97
N SER A 116 16.53 -11.55 7.67
CA SER A 116 17.90 -11.07 7.50
C SER A 116 18.69 -11.11 8.82
N GLY A 117 18.06 -10.73 9.94
CA GLY A 117 18.67 -10.82 11.28
C GLY A 117 18.85 -12.24 11.78
N ALA A 118 18.01 -13.18 11.33
CA ALA A 118 18.15 -14.62 11.60
C ALA A 118 19.09 -15.33 10.60
N GLN A 119 19.83 -14.58 9.77
CA GLN A 119 20.78 -15.09 8.77
C GLN A 119 20.16 -16.02 7.69
N MET A 120 18.84 -15.97 7.50
CA MET A 120 18.10 -16.76 6.51
C MET A 120 18.07 -16.06 5.15
N TYR A 121 19.23 -15.81 4.55
CA TYR A 121 19.34 -14.98 3.34
C TYR A 121 18.61 -15.56 2.11
N VAL A 122 18.57 -16.88 1.99
CA VAL A 122 17.84 -17.56 0.89
C VAL A 122 16.34 -17.26 0.98
N LEU A 123 15.78 -17.23 2.19
CA LEU A 123 14.37 -16.92 2.42
C LEU A 123 14.07 -15.45 2.06
N VAL A 124 14.98 -14.53 2.40
CA VAL A 124 14.86 -13.11 2.03
C VAL A 124 14.77 -12.93 0.51
N ALA A 125 15.66 -13.59 -0.23
CA ALA A 125 15.66 -13.53 -1.69
C ALA A 125 14.39 -14.13 -2.30
N ALA A 126 13.96 -15.30 -1.83
CA ALA A 126 12.74 -15.96 -2.30
C ALA A 126 11.48 -15.12 -2.02
N ALA A 127 11.36 -14.58 -0.80
CA ALA A 127 10.25 -13.71 -0.41
C ALA A 127 10.20 -12.46 -1.29
N ALA A 128 11.35 -11.85 -1.59
CA ALA A 128 11.41 -10.68 -2.46
C ALA A 128 10.89 -10.97 -3.88
N ILE A 129 11.26 -12.10 -4.47
CA ILE A 129 10.77 -12.51 -5.80
C ILE A 129 9.26 -12.70 -5.79
N ILE A 130 8.73 -13.43 -4.81
CA ILE A 130 7.29 -13.70 -4.68
C ILE A 130 6.51 -12.39 -4.52
N MET A 131 6.99 -11.49 -3.65
CA MET A 131 6.35 -10.20 -3.40
C MET A 131 6.33 -9.31 -4.64
N ILE A 132 7.44 -9.23 -5.38
CA ILE A 132 7.50 -8.48 -6.64
C ILE A 132 6.51 -9.04 -7.67
N LEU A 133 6.42 -10.37 -7.79
CA LEU A 133 5.50 -11.03 -8.72
C LEU A 133 4.04 -10.76 -8.35
N LEU A 134 3.71 -10.85 -7.06
CA LEU A 134 2.37 -10.57 -6.54
C LEU A 134 1.98 -9.12 -6.84
N ILE A 135 2.84 -8.15 -6.53
CA ILE A 135 2.60 -6.72 -6.80
C ILE A 135 2.42 -6.48 -8.32
N ALA A 136 3.24 -7.12 -9.16
CA ALA A 136 3.13 -7.00 -10.61
C ALA A 136 1.81 -7.58 -11.16
N LEU A 137 1.31 -8.68 -10.60
CA LEU A 137 0.01 -9.27 -10.96
C LEU A 137 -1.14 -8.34 -10.56
N PHE A 138 -1.11 -7.80 -9.34
CA PHE A 138 -2.12 -6.86 -8.86
C PHE A 138 -2.19 -5.59 -9.72
N ARG A 139 -1.05 -5.07 -10.21
CA ARG A 139 -1.03 -3.93 -11.16
C ARG A 139 -1.89 -4.20 -12.41
N LYS A 140 -1.79 -5.40 -12.99
CA LYS A 140 -2.55 -5.78 -14.20
C LYS A 140 -4.07 -5.77 -13.94
N HIS A 141 -4.48 -6.03 -12.70
CA HIS A 141 -5.88 -5.99 -12.29
C HIS A 141 -6.36 -4.59 -11.90
N GLN A 142 -5.53 -3.78 -11.22
CA GLN A 142 -5.89 -2.43 -10.75
C GLN A 142 -6.03 -1.39 -11.87
N LEU A 143 -5.35 -1.58 -13.01
CA LEU A 143 -5.47 -0.68 -14.18
C LEU A 143 -6.85 -0.74 -14.89
N LYS A 144 -7.82 -1.54 -14.41
CA LYS A 144 -9.06 -1.82 -15.14
C LYS A 144 -10.24 -0.88 -14.88
N GLY A 145 -10.11 0.17 -14.08
CA GLY A 145 -11.20 1.16 -14.03
C GLY A 145 -10.90 2.34 -13.13
N ARG A 146 -10.68 3.51 -13.73
CA ARG A 146 -10.89 4.78 -13.01
C ARG A 146 -12.39 5.07 -13.11
N ILE A 147 -13.02 5.28 -11.96
CA ILE A 147 -14.43 5.66 -11.87
C ILE A 147 -14.49 7.18 -12.00
N TYR A 148 -15.35 7.68 -12.87
CA TYR A 148 -15.64 9.10 -12.96
C TYR A 148 -17.12 9.30 -12.66
N ILE A 149 -17.47 10.31 -11.90
CA ILE A 149 -18.85 10.72 -11.68
C ILE A 149 -19.13 11.88 -12.64
N ALA A 150 -20.04 11.66 -13.57
CA ALA A 150 -20.60 12.73 -14.39
C ALA A 150 -21.87 13.26 -13.72
N VAL A 151 -21.90 14.56 -13.46
CA VAL A 151 -23.10 15.29 -13.04
C VAL A 151 -23.60 16.07 -14.24
N ILE A 152 -24.81 15.78 -14.68
CA ILE A 152 -25.41 16.31 -15.91
C ILE A 152 -26.70 17.03 -15.54
N HIS A 153 -26.79 18.30 -15.91
CA HIS A 153 -27.99 19.13 -15.75
C HIS A 153 -28.68 19.23 -17.10
N TYR A 154 -29.91 18.74 -17.21
CA TYR A 154 -30.67 18.79 -18.46
C TYR A 154 -32.14 19.18 -18.25
N THR A 155 -32.75 19.61 -19.34
CA THR A 155 -34.14 20.08 -19.42
C THR A 155 -34.91 19.20 -20.40
N GLY A 156 -36.09 18.71 -20.01
CA GLY A 156 -36.97 17.86 -20.82
C GLY A 156 -36.69 16.35 -20.72
N GLU A 157 -37.75 15.54 -20.77
CA GLU A 157 -37.64 14.06 -20.67
C GLU A 157 -36.97 13.42 -21.90
N GLU A 158 -37.19 13.94 -23.10
CA GLU A 158 -36.58 13.43 -24.34
C GLU A 158 -35.04 13.57 -24.34
N THR A 159 -34.53 14.54 -23.60
CA THR A 159 -33.09 14.79 -23.45
C THR A 159 -32.39 13.66 -22.69
N MET A 160 -33.09 12.98 -21.77
CA MET A 160 -32.54 11.86 -21.00
C MET A 160 -32.11 10.71 -21.90
N GLU A 161 -32.93 10.34 -22.88
CA GLU A 161 -32.63 9.23 -23.78
C GLU A 161 -31.42 9.56 -24.68
N ASN A 162 -31.32 10.81 -25.13
CA ASN A 162 -30.20 11.29 -25.93
C ASN A 162 -28.88 11.34 -25.14
N VAL A 163 -28.93 11.69 -23.85
CA VAL A 163 -27.78 11.64 -22.95
C VAL A 163 -27.33 10.19 -22.71
N ILE A 164 -28.27 9.27 -22.45
CA ILE A 164 -27.96 7.85 -22.26
C ILE A 164 -27.36 7.24 -23.53
N ARG A 165 -27.90 7.58 -24.70
CA ARG A 165 -27.37 7.14 -26.00
C ARG A 165 -25.95 7.66 -26.24
N SER A 166 -25.64 8.87 -25.77
CA SER A 166 -24.29 9.46 -25.88
C SER A 166 -23.23 8.75 -25.02
N PHE A 167 -23.63 7.98 -24.00
CA PHE A 167 -22.72 7.12 -23.24
C PHE A 167 -22.17 5.93 -24.05
N GLY A 168 -22.85 5.54 -25.14
CA GLY A 168 -22.38 4.51 -26.06
C GLY A 168 -22.07 3.17 -25.39
N LYS A 169 -20.81 2.71 -25.47
CA LYS A 169 -20.33 1.43 -24.90
C LYS A 169 -19.68 1.57 -23.52
N VAL A 170 -19.73 2.76 -22.91
CA VAL A 170 -19.17 3.00 -21.58
C VAL A 170 -20.07 2.31 -20.55
N LYS A 171 -19.49 1.52 -19.64
CA LYS A 171 -20.28 0.97 -18.52
C LYS A 171 -20.66 2.14 -17.61
N TYR A 172 -21.95 2.27 -17.32
CA TYR A 172 -22.48 3.34 -16.50
C TYR A 172 -23.38 2.79 -15.38
N PHE A 173 -23.45 3.50 -14.26
CA PHE A 173 -24.37 3.24 -13.16
C PHE A 173 -24.97 4.55 -12.67
N ILE A 174 -26.30 4.65 -12.66
CA ILE A 174 -26.98 5.87 -12.21
C ILE A 174 -27.00 5.85 -10.68
N LYS A 175 -26.31 6.81 -10.04
CA LYS A 175 -26.22 6.92 -8.57
C LYS A 175 -27.42 7.68 -8.01
N SER A 176 -27.81 8.77 -8.65
CA SER A 176 -28.97 9.56 -8.26
C SER A 176 -29.53 10.33 -9.45
N GLN A 177 -30.85 10.53 -9.42
CA GLN A 177 -31.58 11.40 -10.33
C GLN A 177 -32.49 12.28 -9.50
N THR A 178 -32.38 13.60 -9.67
CA THR A 178 -33.20 14.58 -8.96
C THR A 178 -33.93 15.43 -9.99
N ALA A 179 -35.24 15.23 -10.08
CA ALA A 179 -36.10 16.05 -10.92
C ALA A 179 -36.58 17.27 -10.13
N ARG A 180 -36.26 18.49 -10.61
CA ARG A 180 -36.91 19.74 -10.23
C ARG A 180 -37.90 20.16 -11.31
N LYS A 181 -38.87 21.03 -10.95
CA LYS A 181 -39.97 21.48 -11.81
C LYS A 181 -39.55 21.86 -13.25
N ASP A 182 -38.39 22.48 -13.41
CA ASP A 182 -37.88 22.95 -14.71
C ASP A 182 -36.48 22.39 -15.06
N SER A 183 -35.88 21.52 -14.25
CA SER A 183 -34.54 20.98 -14.53
C SER A 183 -34.31 19.64 -13.84
N THR A 184 -33.61 18.73 -14.50
CA THR A 184 -33.26 17.42 -13.94
C THR A 184 -31.75 17.31 -13.80
N GLU A 185 -31.31 16.91 -12.61
CA GLU A 185 -29.91 16.63 -12.30
C GLU A 185 -29.72 15.12 -12.27
N MET A 186 -28.75 14.61 -13.01
CA MET A 186 -28.39 13.19 -13.03
C MET A 186 -26.92 13.01 -12.68
N ALA A 187 -26.66 12.20 -11.66
CA ALA A 187 -25.32 11.77 -11.30
C ALA A 187 -25.09 10.33 -11.75
N VAL A 188 -24.12 10.13 -12.64
CA VAL A 188 -23.81 8.83 -13.26
C VAL A 188 -22.35 8.47 -12.98
N GLU A 189 -22.12 7.28 -12.45
CA GLU A 189 -20.79 6.68 -12.40
C GLU A 189 -20.46 6.06 -13.75
N LEU A 190 -19.36 6.50 -14.33
CA LEU A 190 -18.85 6.10 -15.62
C LEU A 190 -17.50 5.42 -15.44
N PHE A 191 -17.38 4.20 -15.97
CA PHE A 191 -16.14 3.45 -15.93
C PHE A 191 -15.32 3.72 -17.20
N PHE A 192 -14.33 4.62 -17.09
CA PHE A 192 -13.42 4.90 -18.19
C PHE A 192 -12.15 4.06 -18.07
N LYS A 193 -11.80 3.36 -19.15
CA LYS A 193 -10.47 2.72 -19.29
C LYS A 193 -9.37 3.77 -19.57
N LYS A 194 -9.73 4.88 -20.22
CA LYS A 194 -8.86 6.02 -20.55
C LYS A 194 -9.72 7.28 -20.55
N TYR A 195 -9.21 8.39 -20.03
CA TYR A 195 -9.89 9.69 -20.07
C TYR A 195 -10.09 10.10 -21.53
N ASP A 196 -11.34 10.37 -21.91
CA ASP A 196 -11.71 10.82 -23.24
C ASP A 196 -12.21 12.28 -23.15
N PRO A 197 -11.41 13.28 -23.56
CA PRO A 197 -11.82 14.68 -23.51
C PRO A 197 -13.03 14.96 -24.40
N LEU A 198 -13.22 14.17 -25.47
CA LEU A 198 -14.35 14.30 -26.39
C LEU A 198 -15.66 13.83 -25.76
N PHE A 199 -15.61 13.09 -24.66
CA PHE A 199 -16.82 12.62 -23.97
C PHE A 199 -17.60 13.78 -23.36
N LEU A 200 -16.90 14.74 -22.74
CA LEU A 200 -17.54 15.92 -22.14
C LEU A 200 -18.17 16.81 -23.22
N GLU A 201 -17.48 16.97 -24.34
CA GLU A 201 -17.99 17.73 -25.49
C GLU A 201 -19.24 17.07 -26.10
N ARG A 202 -19.25 15.74 -26.25
CA ARG A 202 -20.43 15.00 -26.73
C ARG A 202 -21.63 15.16 -25.81
N LEU A 203 -21.43 15.16 -24.49
CA LEU A 203 -22.50 15.40 -23.53
C LEU A 203 -23.05 16.83 -23.61
N ARG A 204 -22.17 17.83 -23.75
CA ARG A 204 -22.58 19.23 -23.91
C ARG A 204 -23.26 19.51 -25.26
N ALA A 205 -22.93 18.74 -26.30
CA ALA A 205 -23.54 18.88 -27.62
C ALA A 205 -24.98 18.33 -27.70
N VAL A 206 -25.47 17.63 -26.66
CA VAL A 206 -26.86 17.16 -26.62
C VAL A 206 -27.81 18.33 -26.37
N SER A 207 -28.78 18.51 -27.27
CA SER A 207 -29.84 19.52 -27.14
C SER A 207 -30.58 19.36 -25.81
N GLY A 208 -30.60 20.43 -25.00
CA GLY A 208 -31.27 20.45 -23.70
C GLY A 208 -30.37 20.22 -22.49
N VAL A 209 -29.08 19.91 -22.68
CA VAL A 209 -28.06 19.89 -21.61
C VAL A 209 -27.58 21.32 -21.33
N GLN A 210 -27.70 21.75 -20.07
CA GLN A 210 -27.29 23.09 -19.64
C GLN A 210 -25.85 23.10 -19.14
N ASP A 211 -25.48 22.10 -18.33
CA ASP A 211 -24.12 21.90 -17.86
C ASP A 211 -23.81 20.41 -17.68
N ALA A 212 -22.55 20.05 -17.93
CA ALA A 212 -22.01 18.73 -17.66
C ALA A 212 -20.66 18.91 -16.98
N THR A 213 -20.51 18.26 -15.83
CA THR A 213 -19.28 18.25 -15.03
C THR A 213 -18.84 16.81 -14.84
N LEU A 214 -17.56 16.53 -15.16
CA LEU A 214 -16.97 15.21 -14.96
C LEU A 214 -15.94 15.26 -13.83
N ILE A 215 -16.22 14.55 -12.75
CA ILE A 215 -15.38 14.48 -11.56
C ILE A 215 -14.72 13.11 -11.52
N GLN A 216 -13.39 13.04 -11.43
CA GLN A 216 -12.72 11.76 -11.20
C GLN A 216 -12.98 11.33 -9.76
N TYR A 217 -13.65 10.20 -9.58
CA TYR A 217 -13.94 9.66 -8.26
C TYR A 217 -12.84 8.68 -7.84
N ASN A 218 -12.00 9.13 -6.90
CA ASN A 218 -10.91 8.34 -6.34
C ASN A 218 -11.35 7.63 -5.03
N GLY A 219 -12.59 7.15 -4.89
CA GLY A 219 -12.97 6.23 -3.80
C GLY A 219 -12.85 6.73 -2.35
N GLU A 220 -12.28 7.90 -2.09
CA GLU A 220 -12.02 8.43 -0.75
C GLU A 220 -13.27 9.08 -0.18
N TYR A 221 -14.18 8.25 0.36
CA TYR A 221 -15.11 8.73 1.39
C TYR A 221 -14.30 9.14 2.61
N HIS A 222 -14.13 10.45 2.78
CA HIS A 222 -13.73 11.04 4.06
C HIS A 222 -14.99 11.04 4.94
N GLY A 223 -15.17 9.94 5.68
CA GLY A 223 -16.03 9.86 6.86
C GLY A 223 -15.18 9.95 8.12
#